data_AF-A0A812DQK0-F1
#
_entry.id   AF-A0A812DQK0-F1
#
_cell.length_a   1.000
_cell.length_b   1.000
_cell.length_c   1.000
_cell.angle_alpha   90.00
_cell.angle_beta   90.00
_cell.angle_gamma   90.00
#
_symmetry.space_group_name_H-M   'P 1'
#
loop_
_entity.id
_entity.type
_entity.pdbx_description
1 polymer ?
#
loop_
_entity_poly.entity_id
_entity_poly.type
_entity_poly.pdbx_seq_one_letter_code
_entity_poly.pdbx_strand_id
1 'polypeptide(L)'
;MDKSTEIVKKLKLTVTPFKVFQKSAFIKDMFNTPLEVAKFTGACLRTVSGIRGQIKKSVHNPPGGFRATFEDQIQMSDIVFVRTWYPVDLPQFYNTVTSLLLPPDKKNSWKGMRTVGQIRREENIPVLQKEDSNYKPIERKPQRYKPLIIPKSLQQALPFKSTHKNIAPKQEPFKRVAVVKDPKEAKMSKMMKMLRELYKHKQYEDRCKMRERVDNHRAQMAIDEERKLKRLKDIKKVVYRRMGKAEQSKKEAEDDDI
;
A
#
# COMPACT_ATOMS: atom_id res chain seq x y z
N MET A 1 11.94 -11.69 -38.76
CA MET A 1 11.64 -12.46 -37.53
C MET A 1 12.97 -12.67 -36.83
N ASP A 2 13.07 -12.20 -35.59
CA ASP A 2 14.33 -12.25 -34.84
C ASP A 2 14.62 -13.65 -34.31
N LYS A 3 15.89 -14.05 -34.36
CA LYS A 3 16.34 -15.41 -33.97
C LYS A 3 16.43 -15.61 -32.46
N SER A 4 16.51 -14.51 -31.70
CA SER A 4 16.63 -14.51 -30.23
C SER A 4 15.63 -13.52 -29.63
N THR A 5 14.85 -13.96 -28.66
CA THR A 5 13.92 -13.12 -27.91
C THR A 5 14.36 -13.00 -26.45
N GLU A 6 14.46 -11.78 -25.95
CA GLU A 6 14.80 -11.52 -24.55
C GLU A 6 13.54 -11.60 -23.68
N ILE A 7 13.31 -12.77 -23.07
CA ILE A 7 12.19 -12.98 -22.16
C ILE A 7 12.71 -12.95 -20.73
N VAL A 8 12.08 -12.15 -19.89
CA VAL A 8 12.42 -12.04 -18.48
C VAL A 8 11.24 -12.38 -17.59
N LYS A 9 11.52 -13.03 -16.46
CA LYS A 9 10.56 -13.31 -15.41
C LYS A 9 10.94 -12.55 -14.14
N LYS A 10 9.94 -11.93 -13.53
CA LYS A 10 10.13 -11.20 -12.27
C LYS A 10 10.49 -12.18 -11.15
N LEU A 11 11.58 -11.87 -10.44
CA LEU A 11 12.01 -12.54 -9.23
C LEU A 11 12.02 -11.52 -8.08
N LYS A 12 11.52 -11.89 -6.92
CA LYS A 12 11.59 -11.04 -5.72
C LYS A 12 12.40 -11.77 -4.66
N LEU A 13 13.44 -11.12 -4.16
CA LEU A 13 14.17 -11.59 -2.97
C LEU A 13 13.49 -10.96 -1.76
N THR A 14 12.91 -11.74 -0.87
CA THR A 14 12.01 -11.26 0.21
C THR A 14 12.49 -11.74 1.57
N VAL A 15 12.68 -10.85 2.55
CA VAL A 15 13.03 -11.20 3.94
C VAL A 15 12.55 -10.12 4.93
N THR A 16 12.50 -10.43 6.22
CA THR A 16 12.21 -9.49 7.31
C THR A 16 13.49 -8.88 7.93
N PRO A 17 13.44 -7.66 8.48
CA PRO A 17 14.60 -7.07 9.15
C PRO A 17 14.86 -7.75 10.50
N PHE A 18 16.12 -7.78 10.93
CA PHE A 18 16.47 -8.31 12.27
C PHE A 18 16.76 -7.21 13.29
N LYS A 19 17.15 -6.01 12.84
CA LYS A 19 17.38 -4.86 13.72
C LYS A 19 17.00 -3.58 13.00
N VAL A 20 16.18 -2.75 13.64
CA VAL A 20 15.67 -1.51 13.05
C VAL A 20 16.10 -0.30 13.88
N PHE A 21 16.54 0.73 13.18
CA PHE A 21 16.81 2.07 13.67
C PHE A 21 15.89 3.06 12.93
N GLN A 22 15.99 4.36 13.22
CA GLN A 22 15.10 5.37 12.63
C GLN A 22 15.08 5.34 11.09
N LYS A 23 16.22 5.55 10.43
CA LYS A 23 16.31 5.57 8.94
C LYS A 23 17.15 4.44 8.36
N SER A 24 17.53 3.48 9.19
CA SER A 24 18.34 2.34 8.76
C SER A 24 17.88 1.07 9.41
N ALA A 25 18.07 -0.04 8.73
CA ALA A 25 17.81 -1.35 9.28
C ALA A 25 18.88 -2.31 8.81
N PHE A 26 19.09 -3.35 9.61
CA PHE A 26 19.90 -4.48 9.23
C PHE A 26 19.00 -5.65 8.84
N ILE A 27 19.29 -6.21 7.69
CA ILE A 27 18.53 -7.31 7.08
C ILE A 27 19.50 -8.49 6.99
N LYS A 28 18.99 -9.69 7.28
CA LYS A 28 19.70 -10.96 7.18
C LYS A 28 18.92 -11.90 6.26
N ASP A 29 19.50 -13.05 5.95
CA ASP A 29 18.87 -14.18 5.23
C ASP A 29 18.35 -13.87 3.81
N MET A 30 18.58 -12.67 3.27
CA MET A 30 18.23 -12.29 1.89
C MET A 30 19.32 -12.69 0.91
N PHE A 31 20.55 -12.72 1.40
CA PHE A 31 21.75 -13.18 0.72
C PHE A 31 22.48 -14.11 1.69
N ASN A 32 23.25 -15.04 1.14
CA ASN A 32 24.02 -16.00 1.95
C ASN A 32 25.45 -15.49 2.17
N THR A 33 26.02 -14.79 1.19
CA THR A 33 27.43 -14.37 1.20
C THR A 33 27.58 -12.85 1.11
N PRO A 34 28.67 -12.27 1.68
CA PRO A 34 28.93 -10.84 1.55
C PRO A 34 29.25 -10.41 0.10
N LEU A 35 29.70 -11.35 -0.74
CA LEU A 35 29.95 -11.12 -2.16
C LEU A 35 28.64 -10.89 -2.93
N GLU A 36 27.59 -11.64 -2.62
CA GLU A 36 26.25 -11.37 -3.16
C GLU A 36 25.77 -9.97 -2.77
N VAL A 37 25.92 -9.59 -1.50
CA VAL A 37 25.57 -8.25 -1.04
C VAL A 37 26.37 -7.17 -1.80
N ALA A 38 27.66 -7.39 -2.03
CA ALA A 38 28.49 -6.46 -2.79
C ALA A 38 27.93 -6.26 -4.21
N LYS A 39 27.50 -7.33 -4.88
CA LYS A 39 26.85 -7.26 -6.20
C LYS A 39 25.55 -6.46 -6.19
N PHE A 40 24.79 -6.51 -5.10
CA PHE A 40 23.54 -5.77 -4.93
C PHE A 40 23.70 -4.45 -4.16
N THR A 41 24.93 -3.98 -3.95
CA THR A 41 25.14 -2.71 -3.26
C THR A 41 24.60 -1.56 -4.10
N GLY A 42 23.85 -0.66 -3.46
CA GLY A 42 23.15 0.43 -4.16
C GLY A 42 21.80 0.03 -4.76
N ALA A 43 21.39 -1.25 -4.72
CA ALA A 43 20.10 -1.68 -5.24
C ALA A 43 18.92 -1.08 -4.46
N CYS A 44 17.83 -0.82 -5.19
CA CYS A 44 16.59 -0.28 -4.65
C CYS A 44 15.78 -1.35 -3.91
N LEU A 45 15.51 -1.10 -2.62
CA LEU A 45 14.64 -1.89 -1.77
C LEU A 45 13.24 -1.27 -1.69
N ARG A 46 12.25 -2.13 -1.46
CA ARG A 46 10.89 -1.73 -1.10
C ARG A 46 10.37 -2.62 0.02
N THR A 47 9.60 -2.06 0.94
CA THR A 47 8.81 -2.87 1.89
C THR A 47 7.40 -3.11 1.36
N VAL A 48 6.70 -4.11 1.91
CA VAL A 48 5.26 -4.32 1.63
C VAL A 48 4.42 -3.09 2.02
N SER A 49 4.83 -2.37 3.05
CA SER A 49 4.26 -1.10 3.50
C SER A 49 4.56 0.09 2.55
N GLY A 50 5.37 -0.10 1.51
CA GLY A 50 5.61 0.89 0.45
C GLY A 50 6.87 1.76 0.61
N ILE A 51 7.57 1.64 1.74
CA ILE A 51 8.75 2.46 2.09
C ILE A 51 9.91 2.12 1.14
N ARG A 52 10.56 3.14 0.55
CA ARG A 52 11.78 2.95 -0.25
C ARG A 52 12.99 2.78 0.63
N GLY A 53 13.92 1.98 0.15
CA GLY A 53 15.25 1.91 0.73
C GLY A 53 16.33 1.59 -0.29
N GLN A 54 17.56 1.53 0.21
CA GLN A 54 18.74 1.20 -0.59
C GLN A 54 19.69 0.33 0.25
N ILE A 55 20.27 -0.69 -0.39
CA ILE A 55 21.36 -1.48 0.20
C ILE A 55 22.62 -0.61 0.27
N LYS A 56 23.23 -0.46 1.45
CA LYS A 56 24.42 0.39 1.64
C LYS A 56 25.71 -0.40 1.75
N LYS A 57 25.81 -1.34 2.70
CA LYS A 57 27.07 -2.07 2.97
C LYS A 57 26.76 -3.44 3.56
N SER A 58 27.57 -4.43 3.21
CA SER A 58 27.57 -5.73 3.88
C SER A 58 28.00 -5.58 5.35
N VAL A 59 27.48 -6.49 6.18
CA VAL A 59 27.86 -6.66 7.58
C VAL A 59 28.63 -7.97 7.70
N HIS A 60 29.59 -8.00 8.62
CA HIS A 60 30.41 -9.19 8.83
C HIS A 60 29.63 -10.33 9.50
N ASN A 61 28.81 -9.99 10.51
CA ASN A 61 27.99 -10.96 11.25
C ASN A 61 26.54 -10.46 11.33
N PRO A 62 25.54 -11.21 10.83
CA PRO A 62 25.61 -12.52 10.16
C PRO A 62 26.18 -12.46 8.73
N PRO A 63 26.75 -13.56 8.20
CA PRO A 63 27.18 -13.63 6.79
C PRO A 63 25.98 -13.40 5.86
N GLY A 64 26.19 -12.63 4.79
CA GLY A 64 25.10 -12.21 3.89
C GLY A 64 24.17 -11.13 4.48
N GLY A 65 24.37 -10.75 5.74
CA GLY A 65 23.70 -9.61 6.36
C GLY A 65 24.17 -8.29 5.77
N PHE A 66 23.28 -7.29 5.74
CA PHE A 66 23.62 -5.97 5.23
C PHE A 66 22.87 -4.85 5.93
N ARG A 67 23.47 -3.65 5.87
CA ARG A 67 22.83 -2.40 6.28
C ARG A 67 22.08 -1.80 5.10
N ALA A 68 20.81 -1.50 5.31
CA ALA A 68 19.99 -0.73 4.40
C ALA A 68 19.53 0.59 5.03
N THR A 69 19.36 1.60 4.20
CA THR A 69 18.74 2.87 4.59
C THR A 69 17.35 2.97 3.99
N PHE A 70 16.39 3.51 4.73
CA PHE A 70 15.00 3.67 4.33
C PHE A 70 14.55 5.12 4.49
N GLU A 71 13.48 5.50 3.80
CA GLU A 71 12.87 6.83 3.91
C GLU A 71 12.34 7.11 5.33
N ASP A 72 11.72 6.09 5.92
CA ASP A 72 11.14 6.13 7.26
C ASP A 72 11.44 4.83 8.02
N GLN A 73 11.13 4.82 9.31
CA GLN A 73 11.32 3.68 10.19
C GLN A 73 10.40 2.53 9.80
N ILE A 74 11.00 1.43 9.35
CA ILE A 74 10.29 0.19 9.05
C ILE A 74 9.89 -0.55 10.34
N GLN A 75 8.98 -1.52 10.26
CA GLN A 75 8.63 -2.37 11.39
C GLN A 75 9.37 -3.71 11.32
N MET A 76 9.54 -4.37 12.47
CA MET A 76 10.14 -5.73 12.52
C MET A 76 9.28 -6.77 11.79
N SER A 77 7.97 -6.52 11.68
CA SER A 77 7.01 -7.33 10.94
C SER A 77 6.98 -7.04 9.44
N ASP A 78 7.64 -5.98 8.96
CA ASP A 78 7.64 -5.65 7.55
C ASP A 78 8.47 -6.67 6.76
N ILE A 79 7.97 -7.04 5.58
CA ILE A 79 8.74 -7.81 4.60
C ILE A 79 9.40 -6.82 3.65
N VAL A 80 10.73 -6.87 3.59
CA VAL A 80 11.58 -6.12 2.68
C VAL A 80 11.86 -6.97 1.47
N PHE A 81 11.83 -6.38 0.27
CA PHE A 81 12.22 -7.09 -0.94
C PHE A 81 12.98 -6.24 -1.96
N VAL A 82 13.82 -6.93 -2.73
CA VAL A 82 14.41 -6.43 -3.98
C VAL A 82 13.61 -7.00 -5.15
N ARG A 83 13.28 -6.17 -6.13
CA ARG A 83 12.68 -6.62 -7.39
C ARG A 83 13.79 -6.83 -8.42
N THR A 84 13.92 -8.06 -8.91
CA THR A 84 14.84 -8.43 -9.97
C THR A 84 14.08 -9.05 -11.15
N TRP A 85 14.76 -9.13 -12.27
CA TRP A 85 14.26 -9.78 -13.49
C TRP A 85 15.29 -10.83 -13.89
N TYR A 86 14.84 -12.06 -14.03
CA TYR A 86 15.67 -13.19 -14.41
C TYR A 86 15.37 -13.58 -15.87
N PRO A 87 16.37 -13.64 -16.75
CA PRO A 87 16.16 -14.09 -18.12
C PRO A 87 15.72 -15.56 -18.13
N VAL A 88 14.72 -15.88 -18.93
CA VAL A 88 14.18 -17.24 -19.04
C VAL A 88 14.41 -17.76 -20.44
N ASP A 89 15.12 -18.88 -20.54
CA ASP A 89 15.36 -19.56 -21.79
C ASP A 89 14.09 -20.28 -22.27
N LEU A 90 13.81 -20.16 -23.57
CA LEU A 90 12.70 -20.86 -24.19
C LEU A 90 13.14 -22.26 -24.63
N PRO A 91 12.40 -23.32 -24.23
CA PRO A 91 12.67 -24.65 -24.76
C PRO A 91 12.36 -24.66 -26.26
N GLN A 92 13.36 -25.03 -27.06
CA GLN A 92 13.21 -25.21 -28.50
C GLN A 92 12.55 -26.56 -28.76
N PHE A 93 11.23 -26.59 -28.76
CA PHE A 93 10.44 -27.77 -29.09
C PHE A 93 9.58 -27.50 -30.32
N TYR A 94 9.73 -28.36 -31.33
CA TYR A 94 8.95 -28.31 -32.56
C TYR A 94 8.48 -29.72 -32.91
N ASN A 95 7.18 -29.86 -33.16
CA ASN A 95 6.59 -31.10 -33.63
C ASN A 95 5.54 -30.79 -34.70
N THR A 96 5.63 -31.48 -35.84
CA THR A 96 4.67 -31.34 -36.94
C THR A 96 3.47 -32.25 -36.72
N VAL A 97 2.29 -31.79 -37.15
CA VAL A 97 1.09 -32.62 -37.14
C VAL A 97 1.10 -33.48 -38.41
N THR A 98 1.34 -34.77 -38.26
CA THR A 98 1.49 -35.74 -39.35
C THR A 98 0.25 -36.64 -39.51
N SER A 99 -0.95 -36.12 -39.24
CA SER A 99 -2.20 -36.90 -39.26
C SER A 99 -2.46 -37.63 -40.58
N LEU A 100 -2.11 -37.02 -41.72
CA LEU A 100 -2.29 -37.61 -43.05
C LEU A 100 -1.31 -38.76 -43.38
N LEU A 101 -0.19 -38.84 -42.65
CA LEU A 101 0.78 -39.93 -42.78
C LEU A 101 0.37 -41.17 -41.98
N LEU A 102 -0.68 -41.06 -41.16
CA LEU A 102 -1.24 -42.20 -40.44
C LEU A 102 -2.12 -43.07 -41.36
N PRO A 103 -2.25 -44.37 -41.08
CA PRO A 103 -3.16 -45.26 -41.80
C PRO A 103 -4.59 -44.70 -41.87
N PRO A 104 -5.38 -44.99 -42.93
CA PRO A 104 -6.71 -44.42 -43.12
C PRO A 104 -7.64 -44.58 -41.90
N ASP A 105 -7.55 -45.72 -41.21
CA ASP A 105 -8.34 -46.02 -40.01
C ASP A 105 -7.94 -45.21 -38.77
N LYS A 106 -6.74 -44.59 -38.79
CA LYS A 106 -6.09 -43.92 -37.66
C LYS A 106 -5.76 -42.44 -37.93
N LYS A 107 -6.23 -41.87 -39.04
CA LYS A 107 -5.99 -40.45 -39.39
C LYS A 107 -6.41 -39.49 -38.27
N ASN A 108 -7.49 -39.82 -37.56
CA ASN A 108 -8.03 -39.01 -36.45
C ASN A 108 -7.38 -39.29 -35.09
N SER A 109 -6.42 -40.22 -34.98
CA SER A 109 -5.81 -40.62 -33.70
C SER A 109 -4.43 -40.01 -33.44
N TRP A 110 -4.04 -38.97 -34.18
CA TRP A 110 -2.78 -38.26 -33.91
C TRP A 110 -2.82 -37.65 -32.49
N LYS A 111 -1.78 -37.92 -31.68
CA LYS A 111 -1.64 -37.39 -30.32
C LYS A 111 -0.37 -36.57 -30.22
N GLY A 112 -0.49 -35.33 -29.77
CA GLY A 112 0.64 -34.46 -29.46
C GLY A 112 1.19 -34.66 -28.05
N MET A 113 1.97 -33.69 -27.58
CA MET A 113 2.45 -33.65 -26.20
C MET A 113 1.28 -33.60 -25.21
N ARG A 114 1.30 -34.48 -24.19
CA ARG A 114 0.30 -34.47 -23.12
C ARG A 114 0.36 -33.16 -22.35
N THR A 115 -0.79 -32.66 -21.90
CA THR A 115 -0.82 -31.48 -21.01
C THR A 115 -0.35 -31.85 -19.61
N VAL A 116 0.16 -30.87 -18.85
CA VAL A 116 0.56 -31.09 -17.45
C VAL A 116 -0.59 -31.68 -16.61
N GLY A 117 -1.84 -31.29 -16.91
CA GLY A 117 -3.02 -31.84 -16.23
C GLY A 117 -3.28 -33.31 -16.55
N GLN A 118 -3.10 -33.73 -17.80
CA GLN A 118 -3.22 -35.14 -18.21
C GLN A 118 -2.14 -36.00 -17.57
N ILE A 119 -0.88 -35.56 -17.63
CA ILE A 119 0.26 -36.26 -17.02
C ILE A 119 0.01 -36.48 -15.53
N ARG A 120 -0.38 -35.42 -14.80
CA ARG A 120 -0.69 -35.51 -13.37
C ARG A 120 -1.83 -36.46 -13.05
N ARG A 121 -2.89 -36.47 -13.86
CA ARG A 121 -4.03 -37.37 -13.68
C ARG A 121 -3.66 -38.83 -13.92
N GLU A 122 -2.90 -39.11 -14.97
CA GLU A 122 -2.47 -40.47 -15.33
C GLU A 122 -1.46 -41.04 -14.32
N GLU A 123 -0.54 -40.20 -13.84
CA GLU A 123 0.49 -40.58 -12.86
C GLU A 123 0.02 -40.41 -11.40
N ASN A 124 -1.24 -40.00 -11.18
CA ASN A 124 -1.81 -39.72 -9.85
C ASN A 124 -0.98 -38.73 -9.00
N ILE A 125 -0.39 -37.71 -9.63
CA ILE A 125 0.42 -36.70 -8.96
C ILE A 125 -0.45 -35.52 -8.52
N PRO A 126 -0.58 -35.24 -7.20
CA PRO A 126 -1.36 -34.11 -6.72
C PRO A 126 -0.69 -32.76 -7.03
N VAL A 127 -1.48 -31.72 -7.17
CA VAL A 127 -0.98 -30.35 -7.32
C VAL A 127 -0.59 -29.80 -5.96
N LEU A 128 0.71 -29.75 -5.66
CA LEU A 128 1.21 -29.13 -4.44
C LEU A 128 1.02 -27.61 -4.49
N GLN A 129 0.15 -27.08 -3.64
CA GLN A 129 -0.04 -25.64 -3.45
C GLN A 129 0.67 -25.18 -2.17
N LYS A 130 1.38 -24.06 -2.23
CA LYS A 130 1.99 -23.45 -1.04
C LYS A 130 0.90 -22.78 -0.21
N GLU A 131 0.71 -23.21 1.03
CA GLU A 131 -0.36 -22.68 1.91
C GLU A 131 -0.26 -21.17 2.16
N ASP A 132 0.95 -20.63 2.21
CA ASP A 132 1.27 -19.21 2.37
C ASP A 132 0.87 -18.35 1.15
N SER A 133 0.73 -18.97 -0.02
CA SER A 133 0.29 -18.27 -1.24
C SER A 133 -1.22 -18.11 -1.34
N ASN A 134 -1.98 -18.84 -0.52
CA ASN A 134 -3.44 -18.79 -0.55
C ASN A 134 -3.95 -17.55 0.19
N TYR A 135 -4.81 -16.76 -0.45
CA TYR A 135 -5.42 -15.59 0.18
C TYR A 135 -6.29 -15.99 1.37
N LYS A 136 -6.16 -15.27 2.47
CA LYS A 136 -6.93 -15.45 3.70
C LYS A 136 -7.60 -14.13 4.09
N PRO A 137 -8.81 -14.14 4.68
CA PRO A 137 -9.42 -12.94 5.23
C PRO A 137 -8.55 -12.38 6.37
N ILE A 138 -8.33 -11.06 6.37
CA ILE A 138 -7.46 -10.38 7.35
C ILE A 138 -8.31 -9.46 8.22
N GLU A 139 -8.43 -9.78 9.50
CA GLU A 139 -9.08 -8.91 10.49
C GLU A 139 -8.07 -7.91 11.08
N ARG A 140 -8.27 -6.61 10.82
CA ARG A 140 -7.38 -5.55 11.30
C ARG A 140 -7.88 -4.96 12.60
N LYS A 141 -7.07 -5.04 13.66
CA LYS A 141 -7.35 -4.39 14.95
C LYS A 141 -7.15 -2.86 14.82
N PRO A 142 -7.98 -2.03 15.47
CA PRO A 142 -7.82 -0.59 15.45
C PRO A 142 -6.49 -0.19 16.12
N GLN A 143 -5.66 0.55 15.39
CA GLN A 143 -4.36 1.01 15.88
C GLN A 143 -4.56 2.17 16.87
N ARG A 144 -3.99 2.04 18.07
CA ARG A 144 -3.94 3.10 19.08
C ARG A 144 -2.53 3.67 19.15
N TYR A 145 -2.38 4.97 18.92
CA TYR A 145 -1.10 5.65 19.01
C TYR A 145 -0.77 6.05 20.45
N LYS A 146 0.52 6.02 20.80
CA LYS A 146 0.98 6.54 22.09
C LYS A 146 0.77 8.05 22.13
N PRO A 147 0.43 8.64 23.29
CA PRO A 147 0.34 10.09 23.43
C PRO A 147 1.71 10.74 23.19
N LEU A 148 1.69 12.02 22.81
CA LEU A 148 2.91 12.81 22.62
C LEU A 148 3.66 12.97 23.95
N ILE A 149 4.94 12.60 23.97
CA ILE A 149 5.83 12.79 25.13
C ILE A 149 6.83 13.89 24.78
N ILE A 150 6.79 14.98 25.52
CA ILE A 150 7.71 16.11 25.35
C ILE A 150 8.96 15.88 26.22
N PRO A 151 10.19 16.03 25.69
CA PRO A 151 11.40 15.95 26.50
C PRO A 151 11.39 16.99 27.65
N LYS A 152 11.88 16.59 28.83
CA LYS A 152 11.89 17.46 30.03
C LYS A 152 12.67 18.77 29.82
N SER A 153 13.78 18.72 29.08
CA SER A 153 14.58 19.90 28.74
C SER A 153 13.78 20.91 27.92
N LEU A 154 13.04 20.43 26.90
CA LEU A 154 12.18 21.28 26.08
C LEU A 154 11.04 21.86 26.93
N GLN A 155 10.40 21.03 27.75
CA GLN A 155 9.32 21.47 28.64
C GLN A 155 9.73 22.63 29.56
N GLN A 156 10.96 22.61 30.09
CA GLN A 156 11.50 23.69 30.93
C GLN A 156 11.80 24.97 30.13
N ALA A 157 12.23 24.85 28.88
CA ALA A 157 12.54 25.98 28.01
C ALA A 157 11.29 26.63 27.38
N LEU A 158 10.10 26.05 27.54
CA LEU A 158 8.88 26.59 26.94
C LEU A 158 8.49 27.93 27.57
N PRO A 159 8.10 28.93 26.76
CA PRO A 159 7.48 30.15 27.26
C PRO A 159 6.25 29.84 28.12
N PHE A 160 6.04 30.61 29.21
CA PHE A 160 4.98 30.37 30.20
C PHE A 160 3.60 30.08 29.57
N LYS A 161 3.18 30.87 28.57
CA LYS A 161 1.89 30.69 27.87
C LYS A 161 1.73 29.32 27.20
N SER A 162 2.83 28.72 26.75
CA SER A 162 2.87 27.42 26.07
C SER A 162 3.21 26.25 27.00
N THR A 163 3.57 26.52 28.26
CA THR A 163 3.81 25.46 29.24
C THR A 163 2.52 24.70 29.52
N HIS A 164 2.61 23.37 29.49
CA HIS A 164 1.46 22.53 29.82
C HIS A 164 1.33 22.38 31.32
N LYS A 165 0.08 22.30 31.80
CA LYS A 165 -0.18 22.05 33.22
C LYS A 165 0.27 20.62 33.55
N ASN A 166 1.10 20.47 34.57
CA ASN A 166 1.47 19.15 35.09
C ASN A 166 0.22 18.50 35.71
N ILE A 167 -0.35 17.50 35.02
CA ILE A 167 -1.51 16.71 35.47
C ILE A 167 -1.06 15.50 36.29
N ALA A 168 0.13 15.56 36.93
CA ALA A 168 0.50 14.54 37.89
C ALA A 168 -0.61 14.49 38.96
N PRO A 169 -1.06 13.28 39.36
CA PRO A 169 -2.11 13.16 40.37
C PRO A 169 -1.63 13.90 41.61
N LYS A 170 -2.31 15.01 41.92
CA LYS A 170 -2.04 15.74 43.16
C LYS A 170 -2.36 14.76 44.29
N GLN A 171 -1.40 14.55 45.19
CA GLN A 171 -1.72 13.95 46.47
C GLN A 171 -2.60 14.98 47.19
N GLU A 172 -3.92 14.79 47.14
CA GLU A 172 -4.82 15.68 47.85
C GLU A 172 -4.54 15.55 49.36
N PRO A 173 -4.35 16.68 50.08
CA PRO A 173 -4.07 16.66 51.52
C PRO A 173 -5.19 15.97 52.32
N PHE A 174 -6.40 15.93 51.76
CA PHE A 174 -7.55 15.23 52.33
C PHE A 174 -8.20 14.36 51.24
N LYS A 175 -8.13 13.04 51.39
CA LYS A 175 -8.95 12.14 50.58
C LYS A 175 -10.40 12.36 51.01
N ARG A 176 -11.28 12.78 50.09
CA ARG A 176 -12.73 12.80 50.36
C ARG A 176 -13.13 11.43 50.92
N VAL A 177 -13.91 11.41 52.01
CA VAL A 177 -14.37 10.17 52.62
C VAL A 177 -15.05 9.31 51.56
N ALA A 178 -14.56 8.09 51.37
CA ALA A 178 -15.10 7.18 50.37
C ALA A 178 -16.50 6.75 50.80
N VAL A 179 -17.53 7.30 50.15
CA VAL A 179 -18.92 6.89 50.39
C VAL A 179 -19.11 5.51 49.76
N VAL A 180 -19.28 4.49 50.61
CA VAL A 180 -19.67 3.15 50.19
C VAL A 180 -21.13 3.22 49.76
N LYS A 181 -21.39 2.86 48.50
CA LYS A 181 -22.74 2.85 47.95
C LYS A 181 -23.48 1.60 48.38
N ASP A 182 -24.77 1.72 48.63
CA ASP A 182 -25.64 0.56 48.80
C ASP A 182 -25.65 -0.31 47.55
N PRO A 183 -25.89 -1.64 47.66
CA PRO A 183 -25.88 -2.55 46.52
C PRO A 183 -26.84 -2.13 45.38
N LYS A 184 -28.00 -1.55 45.72
CA LYS A 184 -28.96 -1.03 44.74
C LYS A 184 -28.42 0.19 44.01
N GLU A 185 -27.85 1.15 44.74
CA GLU A 185 -27.25 2.36 44.18
C GLU A 185 -26.03 2.05 43.31
N ALA A 186 -25.21 1.09 43.72
CA ALA A 186 -24.08 0.62 42.93
C ALA A 186 -24.55 0.03 41.59
N LYS A 187 -25.61 -0.79 41.58
CA LYS A 187 -26.23 -1.34 40.37
C LYS A 187 -26.78 -0.23 39.47
N MET A 188 -27.52 0.73 40.01
CA MET A 188 -28.05 1.87 39.25
C MET A 188 -26.93 2.75 38.68
N SER A 189 -25.89 3.02 39.46
CA SER A 189 -24.73 3.81 39.03
C SER A 189 -23.98 3.11 37.89
N LYS A 190 -23.82 1.78 37.96
CA LYS A 190 -23.25 0.97 36.89
C LYS A 190 -24.12 1.03 35.64
N MET A 191 -25.44 0.85 35.78
CA MET A 191 -26.40 0.95 34.67
C MET A 191 -26.34 2.32 33.98
N MET A 192 -26.37 3.41 34.75
CA MET A 192 -26.26 4.77 34.23
C MET A 192 -24.91 5.01 33.54
N LYS A 193 -23.82 4.41 34.03
CA LYS A 193 -22.51 4.47 33.36
C LYS A 193 -22.54 3.77 32.00
N MET A 194 -23.09 2.55 31.93
CA MET A 194 -23.25 1.81 30.68
C MET A 194 -24.12 2.59 29.68
N LEU A 195 -25.25 3.14 30.13
CA LEU A 195 -26.13 3.93 29.27
C LEU A 195 -25.42 5.17 28.68
N ARG A 196 -24.64 5.88 29.50
CA ARG A 196 -23.82 7.02 29.03
C ARG A 196 -22.76 6.60 28.02
N GLU A 197 -22.11 5.47 28.22
CA GLU A 197 -21.10 4.94 27.29
C GLU A 197 -21.74 4.54 25.96
N LEU A 198 -22.90 3.86 25.99
CA LEU A 198 -23.67 3.51 24.79
C LEU A 198 -24.14 4.74 24.02
N TYR A 199 -24.65 5.75 24.73
CA TYR A 199 -25.07 7.00 24.10
C TYR A 199 -23.89 7.74 23.44
N LYS A 200 -22.73 7.81 24.12
CA LYS A 200 -21.50 8.37 23.53
C LYS A 200 -21.03 7.61 22.30
N HIS A 201 -21.11 6.27 22.34
CA HIS A 201 -20.76 5.43 21.20
C HIS A 201 -21.68 5.71 20.00
N LYS A 202 -23.00 5.73 20.22
CA LYS A 202 -23.98 6.06 19.17
C LYS A 202 -23.72 7.43 18.57
N GLN A 203 -23.52 8.46 19.40
CA GLN A 203 -23.18 9.81 18.91
C GLN A 203 -21.88 9.84 18.09
N TYR A 204 -20.88 9.05 18.48
CA TYR A 204 -19.63 8.92 17.73
C TYR A 204 -19.87 8.26 16.36
N GLU A 205 -20.61 7.15 16.31
CA GLU A 205 -20.97 6.49 15.06
C GLU A 205 -21.76 7.39 14.12
N ASP A 206 -22.76 8.10 14.63
CA ASP A 206 -23.58 9.03 13.85
C ASP A 206 -22.73 10.18 13.28
N ARG A 207 -21.76 10.67 14.07
CA ARG A 207 -20.81 11.69 13.62
C ARG A 207 -19.87 11.15 12.53
N CYS A 208 -19.37 9.93 12.67
CA CYS A 208 -18.53 9.29 11.65
C CYS A 208 -19.31 9.10 10.34
N LYS A 209 -20.54 8.57 10.39
CA LYS A 209 -21.43 8.43 9.22
C LYS A 209 -21.80 9.76 8.59
N MET A 210 -22.01 10.81 9.39
CA MET A 210 -22.27 12.15 8.88
C MET A 210 -21.04 12.72 8.16
N ARG A 211 -19.85 12.54 8.74
CA ARG A 211 -18.60 12.98 8.12
C ARG A 211 -18.36 12.31 6.78
N GLU A 212 -18.54 10.99 6.70
CA GLU A 212 -18.44 10.23 5.45
C GLU A 212 -19.41 10.74 4.38
N ARG A 213 -20.68 11.00 4.75
CA ARG A 213 -21.67 11.59 3.84
C ARG A 213 -21.26 12.97 3.34
N VAL A 214 -20.76 13.84 4.23
CA VAL A 214 -20.31 15.19 3.88
C VAL A 214 -19.08 15.14 2.97
N ASP A 215 -18.11 14.26 3.26
CA ASP A 215 -16.90 14.09 2.46
C ASP A 215 -17.25 13.59 1.04
N ASN A 216 -18.16 12.60 0.93
CA ASN A 216 -18.66 12.11 -0.36
C ASN A 216 -19.40 13.20 -1.15
N HIS A 217 -20.28 13.96 -0.48
CA HIS A 217 -20.98 15.08 -1.10
C HIS A 217 -20.02 16.17 -1.58
N ARG A 218 -19.01 16.49 -0.77
CA ARG A 218 -17.98 17.48 -1.12
C ARG A 218 -17.17 17.04 -2.34
N ALA A 219 -16.82 15.75 -2.41
CA ALA A 219 -16.14 15.19 -3.57
C ALA A 219 -17.00 15.28 -4.84
N GLN A 220 -18.30 14.96 -4.73
CA GLN A 220 -19.23 15.07 -5.86
C GLN A 220 -19.40 16.52 -6.33
N MET A 221 -19.57 17.46 -5.41
CA MET A 221 -19.67 18.89 -5.72
C MET A 221 -18.41 19.42 -6.40
N ALA A 222 -17.22 19.01 -5.95
CA ALA A 222 -15.96 19.39 -6.60
C ALA A 222 -15.88 18.90 -8.05
N ILE A 223 -16.34 17.67 -8.32
CA ILE A 223 -16.42 17.12 -9.69
C ILE A 223 -17.38 17.93 -10.55
N ASP A 224 -18.54 18.29 -10.02
CA ASP A 224 -19.54 19.04 -10.77
C ASP A 224 -19.12 20.50 -11.00
N GLU A 225 -18.43 21.12 -10.05
CA GLU A 225 -17.78 22.42 -10.23
C GLU A 225 -16.70 22.38 -11.31
N GLU A 226 -15.85 21.35 -11.33
CA GLU A 226 -14.84 21.16 -12.37
C GLU A 226 -15.50 21.00 -13.76
N ARG A 227 -16.56 20.20 -13.87
CA ARG A 227 -17.34 20.06 -15.11
C ARG A 227 -17.94 21.39 -15.56
N LYS A 228 -18.51 22.17 -14.63
CA LYS A 228 -19.06 23.51 -14.92
C LYS A 228 -17.97 24.44 -15.42
N LEU A 229 -16.81 24.49 -14.75
CA LEU A 229 -15.67 25.30 -15.16
C LEU A 229 -15.16 24.90 -16.55
N LYS A 230 -15.10 23.60 -16.85
CA LYS A 230 -14.72 23.11 -18.19
C LYS A 230 -15.71 23.56 -19.25
N ARG A 231 -17.02 23.41 -19.01
CA ARG A 231 -18.07 23.90 -19.91
C ARG A 231 -17.98 25.40 -20.14
N LEU A 232 -17.76 26.19 -19.09
CA LEU A 232 -17.59 27.64 -19.21
C LEU A 232 -16.35 28.00 -20.04
N LYS A 233 -15.23 27.29 -19.86
CA LYS A 233 -14.02 27.47 -20.69
C LYS A 233 -14.29 27.13 -22.16
N ASP A 234 -15.00 26.05 -22.44
CA ASP A 234 -15.34 25.63 -23.80
C ASP A 234 -16.27 26.65 -24.49
N ILE A 235 -17.31 27.10 -23.78
CA ILE A 235 -18.23 28.14 -24.27
C ILE A 235 -17.46 29.44 -24.52
N LYS A 236 -16.63 29.87 -23.57
CA LYS A 236 -15.79 31.07 -23.70
C LYS A 236 -14.93 30.98 -24.96
N LYS A 237 -14.25 29.84 -25.19
CA LYS A 237 -13.42 29.60 -26.38
C LYS A 237 -14.21 29.70 -27.69
N VAL A 238 -15.45 29.18 -27.73
CA VAL A 238 -16.33 29.29 -28.92
C VAL A 238 -16.76 30.74 -29.17
N VAL A 239 -17.14 31.47 -28.13
CA VAL A 239 -17.58 32.87 -28.22
C VAL A 239 -16.44 33.75 -28.74
N TYR A 240 -15.23 33.68 -28.15
CA TYR A 240 -14.08 34.46 -28.64
C TYR A 240 -13.67 34.08 -30.06
N ARG A 241 -13.78 32.80 -30.45
CA ARG A 241 -13.53 32.39 -31.85
C ARG A 241 -14.52 33.03 -32.81
N ARG A 242 -15.81 33.10 -32.46
CA ARG A 242 -16.83 33.77 -33.28
C ARG A 242 -16.61 35.27 -33.36
N MET A 243 -16.31 35.93 -32.23
CA MET A 243 -16.00 37.36 -32.21
C MET A 243 -14.77 37.69 -33.05
N GLY A 244 -13.68 36.93 -32.92
CA GLY A 244 -12.48 37.13 -33.74
C GLY A 244 -12.72 36.95 -35.24
N LYS A 245 -13.55 35.96 -35.65
CA LYS A 245 -13.95 35.81 -37.05
C LYS A 245 -14.82 36.97 -37.54
N ALA A 246 -15.75 37.46 -36.72
CA ALA A 246 -16.61 38.59 -37.07
C ALA A 246 -15.83 39.91 -37.16
N GLU A 247 -14.85 40.12 -36.29
CA GLU A 247 -13.92 41.26 -36.37
C GLU A 247 -13.03 41.15 -37.63
N GLN A 248 -12.53 39.96 -37.95
CA GLN A 248 -11.75 39.74 -39.16
C GLN A 248 -12.58 40.01 -40.43
N SER A 249 -13.81 39.48 -40.52
CA SER A 249 -14.69 39.75 -41.67
C SER A 249 -15.09 41.22 -41.78
N LYS A 250 -15.18 41.96 -40.66
CA LYS A 250 -15.43 43.40 -40.69
C LYS A 250 -14.23 44.17 -41.24
N LYS A 251 -13.01 43.80 -40.84
CA LYS A 251 -11.78 44.39 -41.36
C LYS A 251 -11.61 44.11 -42.85
N GLU A 252 -11.84 42.86 -43.28
CA GLU A 252 -11.79 42.48 -44.70
C GLU A 252 -12.82 43.28 -45.52
N ALA A 253 -14.03 43.51 -45.01
CA ALA A 253 -15.02 44.35 -45.69
C ALA A 253 -14.65 45.85 -45.71
N GLU A 254 -14.00 46.38 -44.66
CA GLU A 254 -13.47 47.75 -44.64
C GLU A 254 -12.27 47.92 -45.59
N ASP A 255 -11.47 46.87 -45.79
CA ASP A 255 -10.33 46.86 -46.71
C ASP A 255 -10.76 46.68 -48.19
N ASP A 256 -11.90 46.03 -48.47
CA ASP A 256 -12.47 45.86 -49.83
C ASP A 256 -13.25 47.09 -50.33
N ASP A 257 -13.65 48.02 -49.45
CA ASP A 257 -14.36 49.27 -49.77
C ASP A 257 -13.41 50.46 -50.05
N ILE A 258 -12.09 50.21 -50.18
CA ILE A 258 -11.02 51.18 -50.52
C ILE A 258 -10.39 50.83 -51.87
#